data_AF-A0A1Q7BA87-F1
#
_entry.id   AF-A0A1Q7BA87-F1
#
_cell.length_a   1.000
_cell.length_b   1.000
_cell.length_c   1.000
_cell.angle_alpha   90.00
_cell.angle_beta   90.00
_cell.angle_gamma   90.00
#
_symmetry.space_group_name_H-M   'P 1'
#
loop_
_entity.id
_entity.type
_entity.pdbx_description
1 polymer ?
#
loop_
_entity_poly.entity_id
_entity_poly.type
_entity_poly.pdbx_seq_one_letter_code
_entity_poly.pdbx_strand_id
1 'polypeptide(L)' 'MVGERHLTTTLVSGTTSALEKEKRTLEQEVFRLKLEWMMARNDDEKRRISEEIRRRIGFTPTQSQ' A
#
# COMPACT_ATOMS: atom_id res chain seq x y z
N MET A 1 31.44 -10.45 33.06
CA MET A 1 31.60 -11.35 31.91
C MET A 1 30.27 -12.06 31.68
N VAL A 2 29.76 -11.98 30.44
CA VAL A 2 28.70 -12.81 29.80
C VAL A 2 27.30 -12.72 30.44
N GLY A 3 26.21 -12.46 29.73
CA GLY A 3 25.99 -12.36 28.28
C GLY A 3 24.56 -11.90 28.02
N GLU A 4 24.37 -11.34 26.84
CA GLU A 4 23.12 -10.82 26.29
C GLU A 4 21.98 -11.83 26.38
N ARG A 5 20.83 -11.42 26.94
CA ARG A 5 19.58 -12.15 26.72
C ARG A 5 18.84 -11.48 25.58
N HIS A 6 19.28 -11.81 24.37
CA HIS A 6 18.48 -11.67 23.16
C HIS A 6 17.17 -12.44 23.38
N LEU A 7 16.08 -11.70 23.62
CA LEU A 7 14.73 -12.21 23.43
C LEU A 7 14.48 -12.26 21.92
N THR A 8 14.95 -13.32 21.29
CA THR A 8 14.51 -13.76 19.96
C THR A 8 13.05 -14.20 20.07
N THR A 9 12.12 -13.24 20.04
CA THR A 9 10.71 -13.54 19.83
C THR A 9 10.55 -14.15 18.44
N THR A 10 10.25 -15.43 18.48
CA THR A 10 10.02 -16.36 17.40
C THR A 10 8.79 -15.95 16.58
N LEU A 11 9.02 -15.66 15.30
CA LEU A 11 8.14 -15.90 14.16
C LEU A 11 6.68 -15.40 14.24
N VAL A 12 6.48 -14.18 13.74
CA VAL A 12 5.39 -13.92 12.78
C VAL A 12 6.05 -13.43 11.47
N SER A 13 6.87 -14.29 10.87
CA SER A 13 7.65 -14.02 9.65
C SER A 13 6.99 -14.64 8.41
N GLY A 14 5.65 -14.67 8.38
CA GLY A 14 4.86 -15.16 7.23
C GLY A 14 3.82 -14.17 6.72
N THR A 15 3.32 -13.27 7.58
CA THR A 15 2.30 -12.27 7.20
C THR A 15 2.90 -10.94 6.76
N THR A 16 4.09 -10.58 7.23
CA THR A 16 4.78 -9.33 6.83
C THR A 16 5.16 -9.34 5.35
N SER A 17 5.70 -10.44 4.81
CA SER A 17 6.11 -10.49 3.40
C SER A 17 4.93 -10.41 2.42
N ALA A 18 3.76 -10.96 2.78
CA ALA A 18 2.54 -10.83 1.97
C ALA A 18 2.01 -9.39 2.00
N LEU A 19 1.95 -8.78 3.18
CA LEU A 19 1.58 -7.36 3.36
C LEU A 19 2.55 -6.40 2.67
N GLU A 20 3.86 -6.68 2.71
CA GLU A 20 4.87 -5.87 2.03
C GLU A 20 4.78 -6.01 0.51
N LYS A 21 4.52 -7.22 -0.01
CA LYS A 21 4.27 -7.44 -1.43
C LYS A 21 2.99 -6.74 -1.88
N GLU A 22 1.92 -6.86 -1.12
CA GLU A 22 0.64 -6.22 -1.38
C GLU A 22 0.74 -4.69 -1.34
N LYS A 23 1.45 -4.15 -0.34
CA LYS A 23 1.77 -2.71 -0.26
C LYS A 23 2.60 -2.25 -1.45
N ARG A 24 3.60 -3.04 -1.88
CA ARG A 24 4.41 -2.73 -3.06
C ARG A 24 3.58 -2.73 -4.34
N THR A 25 2.61 -3.63 -4.47
CA THR A 25 1.68 -3.65 -5.62
C THR A 25 0.71 -2.48 -5.60
N LEU A 26 0.22 -2.07 -4.42
CA LEU A 26 -0.62 -0.88 -4.27
C LEU A 26 0.14 0.39 -4.61
N GLU A 27 1.38 0.53 -4.14
CA GLU A 27 2.25 1.67 -4.50
C GLU A 27 2.51 1.73 -6.01
N GLN A 28 2.76 0.58 -6.66
CA GLN A 28 2.92 0.50 -8.11
C GLN A 28 1.64 0.90 -8.86
N GLU A 29 0.48 0.44 -8.40
CA GLU A 29 -0.80 0.79 -9.03
C GLU A 29 -1.16 2.26 -8.86
N VAL A 30 -0.93 2.82 -7.67
CA VAL A 30 -1.11 4.25 -7.41
C VAL A 30 -0.13 5.07 -8.25
N PHE A 31 1.11 4.63 -8.39
CA PHE A 31 2.10 5.30 -9.24
C PHE A 31 1.67 5.30 -10.70
N ARG A 32 1.20 4.17 -11.24
CA ARG A 32 0.64 4.07 -12.60
C ARG A 32 -0.54 5.03 -12.78
N LEU A 33 -1.49 5.04 -11.85
CA LEU A 33 -2.64 5.95 -11.91
C LEU A 33 -2.21 7.42 -11.84
N LYS A 34 -1.17 7.77 -11.06
CA LYS A 34 -0.63 9.13 -11.07
C LYS A 34 -0.01 9.52 -12.41
N LEU A 35 0.67 8.59 -13.09
CA LEU A 35 1.16 8.83 -14.46
C LEU A 35 -0.01 9.06 -15.43
N GLU A 36 -1.06 8.23 -15.36
CA GLU A 36 -2.27 8.40 -16.18
C GLU A 36 -2.95 9.75 -15.90
N TRP A 37 -3.01 10.18 -14.63
CA TRP A 37 -3.55 11.49 -14.25
C TRP A 37 -2.76 12.65 -14.85
N MET A 38 -1.43 12.55 -14.90
CA MET A 38 -0.58 13.58 -15.52
C MET A 38 -0.73 13.62 -17.05
N MET A 39 -1.03 12.49 -17.68
CA MET A 39 -1.25 12.38 -19.12
C MET A 39 -2.70 12.67 -19.56
N ALA A 40 -3.62 12.81 -18.60
CA ALA A 40 -5.03 13.04 -18.87
C ALA A 40 -5.27 14.34 -19.66
N ARG A 41 -6.14 14.26 -20.66
CA ARG A 41 -6.37 15.34 -21.63
C ARG A 41 -7.44 16.32 -21.19
N ASN A 42 -8.29 15.91 -20.25
CA ASN A 42 -9.40 16.69 -19.73
C ASN A 42 -9.53 16.53 -18.21
N ASP A 43 -10.26 17.45 -17.58
CA ASP A 43 -10.41 17.47 -16.13
C ASP A 43 -11.34 16.36 -15.61
N ASP A 44 -12.24 15.84 -16.46
CA ASP A 44 -13.10 14.70 -16.10
C ASP A 44 -12.29 13.40 -15.94
N GLU A 45 -11.31 13.15 -16.82
CA GLU A 45 -10.36 12.05 -16.72
C GLU A 45 -9.50 12.19 -15.45
N LYS A 46 -8.98 13.41 -15.20
CA LYS A 46 -8.24 13.70 -13.97
C LYS A 46 -9.09 13.41 -12.74
N ARG A 47 -10.37 13.80 -12.74
CA ARG A 47 -11.30 13.58 -11.63
C ARG A 47 -11.53 12.08 -11.40
N ARG A 48 -11.83 11.33 -12.46
CA ARG A 48 -12.04 9.88 -12.40
C ARG A 48 -10.82 9.13 -11.87
N ILE A 49 -9.63 9.49 -12.34
CA ILE A 49 -8.37 8.85 -11.90
C ILE A 49 -8.05 9.24 -10.44
N SER A 50 -8.33 10.48 -10.03
CA SER A 50 -8.14 10.92 -8.64
C SER A 50 -9.05 10.15 -7.67
N GLU A 51 -10.29 9.88 -8.07
CA GLU A 51 -11.21 9.05 -7.29
C GLU A 51 -10.74 7.60 -7.20
N GLU A 52 -10.17 7.05 -8.28
CA GLU A 52 -9.61 5.70 -8.28
C GLU A 52 -8.37 5.57 -7.38
N ILE A 53 -7.47 6.55 -7.41
CA ILE A 53 -6.34 6.63 -6.48
C ILE A 53 -6.86 6.69 -5.04
N ARG A 54 -7.90 7.50 -4.77
CA ARG A 54 -8.48 7.63 -3.43
C ARG A 54 -9.15 6.34 -2.96
N ARG A 55 -9.81 5.58 -3.85
CA ARG A 55 -10.36 4.24 -3.51
C ARG A 55 -9.26 3.26 -3.11
N ARG A 56 -8.12 3.27 -3.81
CA ARG A 56 -7.02 2.33 -3.56
C ARG A 56 -6.17 2.68 -2.36
N ILE A 57 -5.89 3.97 -2.13
CA ILE A 57 -5.18 4.45 -0.93
C ILE A 57 -6.11 4.45 0.30
N GLY A 58 -7.38 4.80 0.10
CA GLY A 58 -8.42 4.83 1.12
C GLY A 58 -8.98 3.45 1.46
N PHE A 59 -8.47 2.37 0.85
CA PHE A 59 -8.64 1.02 1.35
C PHE A 59 -7.78 0.84 2.61
N THR A 60 -8.13 1.56 3.68
CA THR A 60 -7.81 1.14 5.03
C THR A 60 -8.75 -0.03 5.35
N PRO A 61 -8.26 -1.24 5.67
CA PRO A 61 -9.09 -2.27 6.29
C PRO A 61 -9.37 -1.83 7.73
N THR A 62 -10.10 -0.73 7.91
CA THR A 62 -10.65 -0.32 9.19
C THR A 62 -12.08 -0.81 9.23
N GLN A 63 -12.25 -1.96 9.88
CA GLN A 63 -13.47 -2.45 10.53
C GLN A 63 -14.68 -2.69 9.59
N SER A 64 -15.13 -3.93 9.38
CA SER A 64 -15.74 -4.78 10.40
C SER A 64 -16.75 -4.02 11.26
N GLN A 65 -17.92 -3.69 10.69
CA GLN A 65 -19.24 -3.93 11.28
C GLN A 65 -20.35 -3.66 10.26
#